data_AF-A0A8H7RNW6-F1
#
_entry.id   AF-A0A8H7RNW6-F1
#
_cell.length_a   1.000
_cell.length_b   1.000
_cell.length_c   1.000
_cell.angle_alpha   90.00
_cell.angle_beta   90.00
_cell.angle_gamma   90.00
#
_symmetry.space_group_name_H-M   'P 1'
#
loop_
_entity.id
_entity.type
_entity.pdbx_description
1 polymer ?
#
loop_
_entity_poly.entity_id
_entity_poly.type
_entity_poly.pdbx_seq_one_letter_code
_entity_poly.pdbx_strand_id
1 'polypeptide(L)'
;MPFQPISEVRYENGNPFNRKFCGCMSMRGGCAIACAIWLGVNTYIATISFQGYNPIFSFLNRPALYVLGSLSIVFGLVAFVLLYGLFVDKARPLEIGVLLMSFIVPIYLLDILANVFVFGIQKSLYMDWCLTNSRDTSSENLWIIYDDALNSREFDPSSTSSLNTFNCQKLWEDEIKFSIAIFITMSICYIYWALCVFHYYRKIYELFPQMVPNPFMNYAPTRILPTHFYSNHPPSKN
;
A
#
# COMPACT_ATOMS: atom_id res chain seq x y z
N MET A 1 -14.93 31.97 -26.06
CA MET A 1 -15.40 30.59 -26.28
C MET A 1 -15.87 30.04 -24.93
N PRO A 2 -17.15 29.70 -24.74
CA PRO A 2 -17.60 29.12 -23.49
C PRO A 2 -17.19 27.64 -23.43
N PHE A 3 -16.52 27.27 -22.34
CA PHE A 3 -16.26 25.87 -21.98
C PHE A 3 -17.62 25.19 -21.74
N GLN A 4 -18.05 24.32 -22.66
CA GLN A 4 -19.14 23.40 -22.35
C GLN A 4 -18.58 22.28 -21.46
N PRO A 5 -19.19 21.99 -20.30
CA PRO A 5 -18.86 20.79 -19.56
C PRO A 5 -19.21 19.59 -20.44
N ILE A 6 -18.24 18.72 -20.69
CA ILE A 6 -18.48 17.44 -21.34
C ILE A 6 -19.39 16.66 -20.38
N SER A 7 -20.68 16.66 -20.66
CA SER A 7 -21.63 15.81 -19.95
C SER A 7 -21.21 14.37 -20.18
N GLU A 8 -20.80 13.66 -19.12
CA GLU A 8 -20.66 12.21 -19.17
C GLU A 8 -21.94 11.65 -19.81
N VAL A 9 -21.79 10.98 -20.97
CA VAL A 9 -22.89 10.17 -21.51
C VAL A 9 -23.12 9.09 -20.48
N ARG A 10 -24.13 9.32 -19.63
CA ARG A 10 -24.57 8.35 -18.63
C ARG A 10 -25.23 7.22 -19.41
N TYR A 11 -24.42 6.27 -19.87
CA TYR A 11 -24.92 5.03 -20.46
C TYR A 11 -25.75 4.35 -19.38
N GLU A 12 -27.07 4.52 -19.44
CA GLU A 12 -28.03 3.64 -18.80
C GLU A 12 -27.88 2.25 -19.43
N ASN A 13 -26.85 1.52 -19.00
CA ASN A 13 -26.87 0.08 -19.16
C ASN A 13 -28.07 -0.42 -18.35
N GLY A 14 -29.14 -0.81 -19.05
CA GLY A 14 -30.38 -1.34 -18.47
C GLY A 14 -30.21 -2.64 -17.68
N ASN A 15 -28.99 -3.17 -17.58
CA ASN A 15 -28.66 -4.31 -16.73
C ASN A 15 -27.91 -3.86 -15.46
N PRO A 16 -28.55 -3.88 -14.28
CA PRO A 16 -27.92 -3.48 -13.01
C PRO A 16 -26.71 -4.36 -12.64
N PHE A 17 -26.64 -5.58 -13.18
CA PHE A 17 -25.53 -6.52 -12.97
C PHE A 17 -24.19 -6.09 -13.61
N ASN A 18 -24.18 -5.13 -14.55
CA ASN A 18 -22.96 -4.63 -15.18
C ASN A 18 -22.38 -3.37 -14.49
N ARG A 19 -23.00 -2.88 -13.41
CA ARG A 19 -22.36 -1.89 -12.54
C ARG A 19 -21.33 -2.60 -11.67
N LYS A 20 -20.12 -2.76 -12.21
CA LYS A 20 -18.96 -3.23 -11.44
C LYS A 20 -18.66 -2.17 -10.37
N PHE A 21 -18.73 -2.56 -9.10
CA PHE A 21 -18.42 -1.71 -7.93
C PHE A 21 -17.08 -2.16 -7.33
N CYS A 22 -16.32 -1.22 -6.79
CA CYS A 22 -15.21 -1.52 -5.86
C CYS A 22 -15.74 -1.20 -4.46
N GLY A 23 -16.21 -2.23 -3.74
CA GLY A 23 -16.86 -2.10 -2.44
C GLY A 23 -18.27 -1.51 -2.58
N CYS A 24 -18.61 -0.53 -1.74
CA CYS A 24 -19.91 0.16 -1.75
C CYS A 24 -19.95 1.44 -2.62
N MET A 25 -18.86 1.76 -3.33
CA MET A 25 -18.71 3.02 -4.06
C MET A 25 -18.55 2.81 -5.57
N SER A 26 -18.83 3.86 -6.34
CA SER A 26 -18.53 3.92 -7.78
C SER A 26 -17.08 3.52 -8.03
N MET A 27 -16.84 2.70 -9.05
CA MET A 27 -15.52 2.13 -9.35
C MET A 27 -14.43 3.20 -9.52
N ARG A 28 -14.78 4.35 -10.11
CA ARG A 28 -13.88 5.51 -10.26
C ARG A 28 -13.52 6.13 -8.90
N GLY A 29 -14.53 6.34 -8.05
CA GLY A 29 -14.34 6.93 -6.72
C GLY A 29 -13.53 6.02 -5.79
N GLY A 30 -13.84 4.72 -5.78
CA GLY A 30 -13.10 3.73 -4.99
C GLY A 30 -11.61 3.65 -5.41
N CYS A 31 -11.33 3.66 -6.72
CA CYS A 31 -9.95 3.66 -7.22
C CYS A 31 -9.20 4.95 -6.87
N ALA A 32 -9.85 6.12 -6.97
CA ALA A 32 -9.23 7.40 -6.62
C ALA A 32 -8.89 7.48 -5.13
N ILE A 33 -9.81 7.04 -4.26
CA ILE A 33 -9.57 6.98 -2.80
C ILE A 33 -8.44 6.01 -2.49
N ALA A 34 -8.43 4.82 -3.10
CA ALA A 34 -7.35 3.86 -2.90
C ALA A 34 -5.98 4.43 -3.32
N CYS A 35 -5.90 5.11 -4.46
CA CYS A 35 -4.66 5.75 -4.92
C CYS A 35 -4.22 6.88 -3.98
N ALA A 36 -5.16 7.67 -3.44
CA ALA A 36 -4.85 8.71 -2.47
C ALA A 36 -4.33 8.13 -1.14
N ILE A 37 -4.95 7.05 -0.65
CA ILE A 37 -4.49 6.33 0.55
C ILE A 37 -3.10 5.74 0.30
N TRP A 38 -2.88 5.07 -0.83
CA TRP A 38 -1.56 4.56 -1.19
C TRP A 38 -0.52 5.66 -1.25
N LEU A 39 -0.82 6.80 -1.86
CA LEU A 39 0.10 7.94 -1.90
C LEU A 39 0.46 8.39 -0.48
N GLY A 40 -0.53 8.68 0.37
CA GLY A 40 -0.31 9.16 1.73
C GLY A 40 0.47 8.17 2.60
N VAL A 41 0.06 6.90 2.61
CA VAL A 41 0.70 5.85 3.42
C VAL A 41 2.14 5.61 2.96
N ASN A 42 2.38 5.51 1.64
CA ASN A 42 3.73 5.28 1.14
C ASN A 42 4.64 6.50 1.36
N THR A 43 4.15 7.73 1.19
CA THR A 43 4.93 8.93 1.53
C THR A 43 5.26 8.98 3.02
N TYR A 44 4.31 8.65 3.90
CA TYR A 44 4.55 8.57 5.34
C TYR A 44 5.64 7.52 5.67
N ILE A 45 5.50 6.29 5.16
CA ILE A 45 6.48 5.22 5.37
C ILE A 45 7.86 5.63 4.85
N ALA A 46 7.94 6.29 3.70
CA ALA A 46 9.19 6.79 3.15
C ALA A 46 9.88 7.79 4.09
N THR A 47 9.13 8.79 4.59
CA THR A 47 9.70 9.81 5.49
C THR A 47 10.24 9.21 6.78
N ILE A 48 9.48 8.32 7.42
CA ILE A 48 9.87 7.66 8.67
C ILE A 48 11.08 6.73 8.45
N SER A 49 11.10 6.01 7.32
CA SER A 49 12.21 5.13 6.95
C SER A 49 13.53 5.88 6.79
N PHE A 50 13.52 7.07 6.18
CA PHE A 50 14.73 7.90 6.05
C PHE A 50 15.17 8.55 7.36
N GLN A 51 14.25 8.74 8.32
CA GLN A 51 14.61 9.15 9.68
C GLN A 51 15.26 7.99 10.47
N GLY A 52 15.21 6.76 9.94
CA GLY A 52 15.80 5.59 10.58
C GLY A 52 14.85 4.84 11.50
N TYR A 53 13.56 5.11 11.41
CA TYR A 53 12.51 4.46 12.19
C TYR A 53 11.61 3.64 11.26
N ASN A 54 10.84 2.71 11.81
CA ASN A 54 9.81 1.99 11.09
C ASN A 54 8.49 2.11 11.85
N PRO A 55 7.34 2.35 11.19
CA PRO A 55 6.05 2.35 11.88
C PRO A 55 5.63 0.97 12.42
N ILE A 56 6.22 -0.14 11.96
CA ILE A 56 5.83 -1.51 12.32
C ILE A 56 6.79 -2.13 13.34
N PHE A 57 8.09 -1.83 13.26
CA PHE A 57 9.13 -2.47 14.07
C PHE A 57 9.88 -1.44 14.90
N SER A 58 10.14 -1.75 16.17
CA SER A 58 10.94 -0.89 17.04
C SER A 58 12.42 -0.90 16.65
N PHE A 59 12.91 -2.02 16.12
CA PHE A 59 14.29 -2.20 15.68
C PHE A 59 14.33 -2.90 14.32
N LEU A 60 14.97 -2.27 13.34
CA LEU A 60 15.25 -2.87 12.05
C LEU A 60 16.60 -2.37 11.54
N ASN A 61 17.34 -3.24 10.85
CA ASN A 61 18.61 -2.87 10.27
C ASN A 61 18.47 -1.70 9.28
N ARG A 62 19.38 -0.72 9.37
CA ARG A 62 19.47 0.44 8.46
C ARG A 62 19.35 0.11 6.97
N PRO A 63 20.02 -0.92 6.40
CA PRO A 63 19.83 -1.26 4.99
C PRO A 63 18.39 -1.62 4.63
N ALA A 64 17.68 -2.36 5.47
CA ALA A 64 16.29 -2.73 5.23
C ALA A 64 15.36 -1.50 5.23
N LEU A 65 15.62 -0.53 6.11
CA LEU A 65 14.89 0.75 6.14
C LEU A 65 15.10 1.56 4.86
N TYR A 66 16.32 1.64 4.34
CA TYR A 66 16.58 2.37 3.09
C TYR A 66 15.89 1.72 1.89
N VAL A 67 15.86 0.38 1.83
CA VAL A 67 15.14 -0.35 0.77
C VAL A 67 13.64 -0.08 0.86
N LEU A 68 13.03 -0.23 2.05
CA LEU A 68 11.61 0.05 2.28
C LEU A 68 11.24 1.49 1.91
N GLY A 69 12.06 2.47 2.32
CA GLY A 69 11.85 3.88 2.01
C GLY A 69 11.92 4.19 0.51
N SER A 70 12.90 3.61 -0.19
CA SER A 70 13.06 3.78 -1.64
C SER A 70 11.90 3.16 -2.43
N LEU A 71 11.48 1.94 -2.08
CA LEU A 71 10.31 1.29 -2.69
C LEU A 71 9.03 2.07 -2.44
N SER A 72 8.87 2.63 -1.24
CA SER A 72 7.70 3.46 -0.90
C SER A 72 7.64 4.74 -1.75
N ILE A 73 8.78 5.39 -2.04
CA ILE A 73 8.79 6.54 -2.98
C ILE A 73 8.31 6.11 -4.37
N VAL A 74 8.87 5.02 -4.89
CA VAL A 74 8.51 4.51 -6.24
C VAL A 74 7.02 4.16 -6.29
N PHE A 75 6.50 3.47 -5.26
CA PHE A 75 5.08 3.18 -5.15
C PHE A 75 4.26 4.47 -5.12
N GLY A 76 4.62 5.45 -4.29
CA GLY A 76 3.96 6.74 -4.21
C GLY A 76 3.87 7.44 -5.57
N LEU A 77 4.95 7.43 -6.36
CA LEU A 77 4.95 7.97 -7.73
C LEU A 77 4.00 7.22 -8.66
N VAL A 78 3.96 5.88 -8.59
CA VAL A 78 3.01 5.07 -9.37
C VAL A 78 1.57 5.41 -8.99
N ALA A 79 1.28 5.52 -7.69
CA ALA A 79 -0.03 5.92 -7.19
C ALA A 79 -0.42 7.33 -7.65
N PHE A 80 0.55 8.26 -7.71
CA PHE A 80 0.32 9.61 -8.24
C PHE A 80 0.00 9.61 -9.74
N VAL A 81 0.71 8.82 -10.55
CA VAL A 81 0.43 8.67 -11.99
C VAL A 81 -0.96 8.07 -12.21
N LEU A 82 -1.34 7.05 -11.43
CA LEU A 82 -2.68 6.47 -11.46
C LEU A 82 -3.76 7.49 -11.10
N LEU A 83 -3.54 8.23 -10.01
CA LEU A 83 -4.47 9.28 -9.57
C LEU A 83 -4.66 10.36 -10.65
N TYR A 84 -3.56 10.81 -11.26
CA TYR A 84 -3.59 11.73 -12.39
C TYR A 84 -4.36 11.15 -13.59
N GLY A 85 -4.11 9.90 -13.95
CA GLY A 85 -4.83 9.20 -15.01
C GLY A 85 -6.34 9.11 -14.77
N LEU A 86 -6.75 8.88 -13.51
CA LEU A 86 -8.14 8.83 -13.07
C LEU A 86 -8.85 10.19 -13.08
N PHE A 87 -8.14 11.29 -12.84
CA PHE A 87 -8.73 12.63 -12.86
C PHE A 87 -8.78 13.24 -14.25
N VAL A 88 -7.75 13.02 -15.06
CA VAL A 88 -7.65 13.62 -16.41
C VAL A 88 -8.37 12.79 -17.47
N ASP A 89 -8.87 11.60 -17.12
CA ASP A 89 -9.59 10.67 -18.00
C ASP A 89 -8.82 10.34 -19.29
N LYS A 90 -7.48 10.32 -19.21
CA LYS A 90 -6.61 9.94 -20.34
C LYS A 90 -6.22 8.48 -20.22
N ALA A 91 -6.42 7.73 -21.32
CA ALA A 91 -6.13 6.29 -21.37
C ALA A 91 -4.63 5.95 -21.21
N ARG A 92 -3.73 6.73 -21.84
CA ARG A 92 -2.27 6.48 -21.77
C ARG A 92 -1.67 6.48 -20.36
N PRO A 93 -1.85 7.53 -19.53
CA PRO A 93 -1.29 7.52 -18.17
C PRO A 93 -1.91 6.42 -17.30
N LEU A 94 -3.18 6.09 -17.53
CA LEU A 94 -3.85 5.01 -16.81
C LEU A 94 -3.26 3.63 -17.19
N GLU A 95 -3.02 3.38 -18.48
CA GLU A 95 -2.37 2.15 -18.97
C GLU A 95 -0.98 1.95 -18.36
N ILE A 96 -0.14 2.98 -18.45
CA ILE A 96 1.22 2.94 -17.86
C ILE A 96 1.14 2.72 -16.35
N GLY A 97 0.25 3.44 -15.67
CA GLY A 97 0.06 3.31 -14.22
C GLY A 97 -0.38 1.90 -13.82
N VAL A 98 -1.30 1.27 -14.55
CA VAL A 98 -1.78 -0.10 -14.26
C VAL A 98 -0.69 -1.14 -14.50
N LEU A 99 0.12 -0.96 -15.55
CA LEU A 99 1.26 -1.83 -15.83
C LEU A 99 2.30 -1.74 -14.72
N LEU A 100 2.70 -0.53 -14.33
CA LEU A 100 3.64 -0.32 -13.22
C LEU A 100 3.09 -0.84 -11.89
N MET A 101 1.80 -0.65 -11.65
CA MET A 101 1.12 -1.11 -10.43
C MET A 101 1.15 -2.64 -10.31
N SER A 102 0.95 -3.35 -11.42
CA SER A 102 1.04 -4.82 -11.47
C SER A 102 2.41 -5.37 -11.03
N PHE A 103 3.49 -4.60 -11.21
CA PHE A 103 4.83 -4.98 -10.76
C PHE A 103 5.17 -4.47 -9.37
N ILE A 104 4.86 -3.21 -9.05
CA ILE A 104 5.27 -2.60 -7.77
C ILE A 104 4.51 -3.18 -6.58
N VAL A 105 3.22 -3.51 -6.72
CA VAL A 105 2.42 -4.07 -5.61
C VAL A 105 3.01 -5.38 -5.09
N PRO A 106 3.27 -6.42 -5.91
CA PRO A 106 3.86 -7.65 -5.41
C PRO A 106 5.29 -7.44 -4.89
N ILE A 107 6.11 -6.62 -5.54
CA ILE A 107 7.47 -6.31 -5.06
C ILE A 107 7.43 -5.66 -3.67
N TYR A 108 6.53 -4.70 -3.47
CA TYR A 108 6.36 -4.00 -2.20
C TYR A 108 5.88 -4.93 -1.07
N LEU A 109 4.91 -5.80 -1.37
CA LEU A 109 4.44 -6.79 -0.38
C LEU A 109 5.54 -7.80 -0.03
N LEU A 110 6.36 -8.23 -1.00
CA LEU A 110 7.50 -9.10 -0.75
C LEU A 110 8.57 -8.42 0.13
N ASP A 111 8.81 -7.12 -0.06
CA ASP A 111 9.73 -6.37 0.79
C ASP A 111 9.24 -6.28 2.25
N ILE A 112 7.95 -5.97 2.46
CA ILE A 112 7.36 -6.00 3.81
C ILE A 112 7.47 -7.39 4.43
N LEU A 113 7.19 -8.45 3.68
CA LEU A 113 7.32 -9.82 4.16
C LEU A 113 8.78 -10.15 4.52
N ALA A 114 9.74 -9.76 3.69
CA ALA A 114 11.16 -9.93 3.98
C ALA A 114 11.56 -9.20 5.27
N ASN A 115 11.06 -7.98 5.49
CA ASN A 115 11.29 -7.22 6.71
C ASN A 115 10.74 -7.92 7.96
N VAL A 116 9.55 -8.54 7.89
CA VAL A 116 9.00 -9.39 8.97
C VAL A 116 9.92 -10.56 9.28
N PHE A 117 10.43 -11.25 8.25
CA PHE A 117 11.36 -12.38 8.45
C PHE A 117 12.70 -11.94 9.05
N VAL A 118 13.27 -10.84 8.54
CA VAL A 118 14.53 -10.29 9.06
C VAL A 118 14.39 -9.95 10.54
N PHE A 119 13.29 -9.29 10.92
CA PHE A 119 12.98 -8.99 12.33
C PHE A 119 12.83 -10.28 13.17
N GLY A 120 12.15 -11.30 12.64
CA GLY A 120 11.96 -12.57 13.32
C GLY A 120 13.26 -13.34 13.57
N ILE A 121 14.22 -13.30 12.64
CA ILE A 121 15.50 -14.00 12.77
C ILE A 121 16.44 -13.25 13.75
N GLN A 122 16.34 -11.92 13.83
CA GLN A 122 17.22 -11.07 14.62
C GLN A 122 16.81 -10.92 16.10
N LYS A 123 16.23 -11.96 16.69
CA LYS A 123 15.78 -11.91 18.09
C LYS A 123 16.88 -11.54 19.07
N SER A 124 18.09 -12.09 18.93
CA SER A 124 19.20 -11.80 19.85
C SER A 124 19.63 -10.34 19.82
N LEU A 125 19.84 -9.79 18.62
CA LEU A 125 20.19 -8.38 18.40
C LEU A 125 19.11 -7.44 18.93
N TYR A 126 17.83 -7.81 18.77
CA TYR A 126 16.72 -7.06 19.34
C TYR A 126 16.77 -7.03 20.87
N MET A 127 17.06 -8.16 21.52
CA MET A 127 17.14 -8.20 22.99
C MET A 127 18.26 -7.31 23.52
N ASP A 128 19.43 -7.33 22.89
CA ASP A 128 20.58 -6.50 23.26
C ASP A 128 20.27 -5.01 23.10
N TRP A 129 19.62 -4.65 21.98
CA TRP A 129 19.15 -3.28 21.75
C TRP A 129 18.10 -2.85 22.78
N CYS A 130 17.10 -3.69 23.05
CA CYS A 130 16.01 -3.39 23.99
C CYS A 130 16.55 -3.16 25.41
N LEU A 131 17.48 -4.00 25.86
CA LEU A 131 18.11 -3.86 27.18
C LEU A 131 18.97 -2.60 27.27
N THR A 132 19.75 -2.30 26.23
CA THR A 132 20.60 -1.10 26.20
C THR A 132 19.75 0.17 26.23
N ASN A 133 18.75 0.26 25.35
CA ASN A 133 17.89 1.44 25.23
C ASN A 133 17.00 1.65 26.49
N SER A 134 16.55 0.56 27.12
CA SER A 134 15.79 0.63 28.37
C SER A 134 16.66 1.08 29.55
N ARG A 135 17.93 0.67 29.58
CA ARG A 135 18.90 1.09 30.61
C ARG A 135 19.23 2.57 30.48
N ASP A 136 19.50 3.06 29.28
CA ASP A 136 19.84 4.46 29.03
C ASP A 136 18.67 5.39 29.40
N THR A 137 17.43 4.95 29.22
CA THR A 137 16.24 5.71 29.61
C THR A 137 15.97 5.66 31.13
N SER A 138 16.38 4.57 31.80
CA SER A 138 16.11 4.36 33.23
C SER A 138 17.19 4.94 34.15
N SER A 139 18.44 5.03 33.68
CA SER A 139 19.57 5.57 34.44
C SER A 139 19.44 7.08 34.71
N GLU A 140 18.70 7.82 33.88
CA GLU A 140 18.45 9.25 34.09
C GLU A 140 17.41 9.54 35.18
N ASN A 141 16.59 8.56 35.63
CA ASN A 141 15.40 8.85 36.44
C ASN A 141 15.15 7.95 37.66
N LEU A 142 16.02 6.99 37.99
CA LEU A 142 15.73 6.02 39.06
C LEU A 142 16.82 5.94 40.14
N TRP A 143 17.06 7.05 40.84
CA TRP A 143 17.62 7.02 42.20
C TRP A 143 16.48 6.74 43.18
N ILE A 144 16.09 5.47 43.34
CA ILE A 144 15.20 5.10 44.44
C ILE A 144 16.05 5.13 45.72
N ILE A 145 16.01 6.26 46.45
CA ILE A 145 16.47 6.31 47.83
C ILE A 145 15.48 5.45 48.64
N TYR A 146 15.87 4.21 48.95
CA TYR A 146 15.27 3.47 50.04
C TYR A 146 15.75 4.10 51.34
N ASP A 147 14.90 4.94 51.93
CA ASP A 147 15.10 5.51 53.26
C ASP A 147 14.73 4.45 54.30
N ASP A 148 15.59 3.44 54.45
CA ASP A 148 15.54 2.52 55.58
C ASP A 148 16.78 2.78 56.44
N ALA A 149 16.52 3.34 57.62
CA ALA A 149 17.41 4.16 58.44
C ALA A 149 18.68 3.47 59.00
N LEU A 150 19.19 2.38 58.41
CA LEU A 150 20.44 1.77 58.88
C LEU A 150 21.28 1.02 57.85
N ASN A 151 20.87 0.88 56.57
CA ASN A 151 21.75 0.32 55.54
C ASN A 151 21.32 0.82 54.15
N SER A 152 21.92 1.93 53.72
CA SER A 152 21.81 2.42 52.34
C SER A 152 22.44 1.42 51.37
N ARG A 153 21.66 0.44 50.91
CA ARG A 153 22.02 -0.34 49.72
C ARG A 153 21.58 0.44 48.52
N GLU A 154 22.55 1.02 47.83
CA GLU A 154 22.37 1.56 46.49
C GLU A 154 21.83 0.43 45.61
N PHE A 155 20.55 0.52 45.24
CA PHE A 155 19.96 -0.39 44.26
C PHE A 155 20.55 0.00 42.92
N ASP A 156 21.67 -0.63 42.56
CA ASP A 156 22.24 -0.50 41.24
C ASP A 156 21.47 -1.41 40.27
N PRO A 157 20.64 -0.85 39.36
CA PRO A 157 19.92 -1.63 38.35
C PRO A 157 20.88 -2.36 37.39
N SER A 158 22.19 -2.10 37.44
CA SER A 158 23.22 -2.85 36.71
C SER A 158 23.47 -4.26 37.25
N SER A 159 23.17 -4.53 38.53
CA SER A 159 23.52 -5.78 39.21
C SER A 159 22.46 -6.89 39.11
N THR A 160 21.20 -6.55 38.86
CA THR A 160 20.13 -7.50 38.54
C THR A 160 20.09 -7.74 37.03
N SER A 161 21.01 -8.58 36.58
CA SER A 161 21.08 -9.19 35.25
C SER A 161 19.93 -10.16 34.95
N SER A 162 18.73 -9.94 35.49
CA SER A 162 17.56 -10.68 35.06
C SER A 162 17.09 -10.09 33.73
N LEU A 163 17.26 -10.85 32.65
CA LEU A 163 16.65 -10.63 31.33
C LEU A 163 15.14 -10.30 31.38
N ASN A 164 14.50 -10.47 32.54
CA ASN A 164 13.07 -10.29 32.79
C ASN A 164 12.67 -8.91 33.32
N THR A 165 13.60 -8.03 33.74
CA THR A 165 13.22 -6.75 34.38
C THR A 165 12.46 -5.80 33.43
N PHE A 166 12.73 -5.88 32.13
CA PHE A 166 12.12 -4.98 31.12
C PHE A 166 11.14 -5.67 30.17
N ASN A 167 10.77 -6.94 30.40
CA ASN A 167 9.83 -7.71 29.56
C ASN A 167 10.11 -7.64 28.03
N CYS A 168 11.37 -7.42 27.61
CA CYS A 168 11.76 -7.32 26.19
C CYS A 168 11.36 -8.54 25.36
N GLN A 169 11.34 -9.74 25.98
CA GLN A 169 10.86 -10.95 25.32
C GLN A 169 9.39 -10.87 24.93
N LYS A 170 8.53 -10.39 25.83
CA LYS A 170 7.11 -10.26 25.56
C LYS A 170 6.85 -9.19 24.49
N LEU A 171 7.58 -8.07 24.56
CA LEU A 171 7.48 -7.00 23.57
C LEU A 171 7.84 -7.50 22.15
N TRP A 172 8.94 -8.24 22.01
CA TRP A 172 9.32 -8.85 20.73
C TRP A 172 8.25 -9.82 20.21
N GLU A 173 7.69 -10.67 21.08
CA GLU A 173 6.63 -11.62 20.72
C GLU A 173 5.33 -10.92 20.27
N ASP A 174 5.01 -9.77 20.85
CA ASP A 174 3.84 -8.99 20.48
C ASP A 174 4.08 -8.21 19.17
N GLU A 175 5.28 -7.64 18.98
CA GLU A 175 5.68 -6.95 17.74
C GLU A 175 5.68 -7.89 16.51
N ILE A 176 6.23 -9.10 16.63
CA ILE A 176 6.23 -10.06 15.51
C ILE A 176 4.80 -10.48 15.14
N LYS A 177 3.92 -10.73 16.14
CA LYS A 177 2.51 -11.08 15.88
C LYS A 177 1.75 -9.93 15.23
N PHE A 178 1.97 -8.71 15.72
CA PHE A 178 1.36 -7.51 15.17
C PHE A 178 1.82 -7.24 13.73
N SER A 179 3.11 -7.38 13.44
CA SER A 179 3.64 -7.20 12.09
C SER A 179 3.08 -8.22 11.08
N ILE A 180 2.91 -9.48 11.49
CA ILE A 180 2.24 -10.51 10.66
C ILE A 180 0.77 -10.14 10.41
N ALA A 181 0.04 -9.69 11.44
CA ALA A 181 -1.34 -9.26 11.28
C ALA A 181 -1.47 -8.08 10.32
N ILE A 182 -0.62 -7.05 10.46
CA ILE A 182 -0.56 -5.91 9.53
C ILE A 182 -0.25 -6.39 8.12
N PHE A 183 0.73 -7.28 7.94
CA PHE A 183 1.10 -7.78 6.61
C PHE A 183 -0.08 -8.47 5.91
N ILE A 184 -0.85 -9.29 6.64
CA ILE A 184 -2.05 -9.96 6.09
C ILE A 184 -3.10 -8.92 5.68
N THR A 185 -3.40 -7.95 6.56
CA THR A 185 -4.38 -6.89 6.26
C THR A 185 -3.94 -6.04 5.07
N MET A 186 -2.68 -5.61 5.03
CA MET A 186 -2.10 -4.84 3.94
C MET A 186 -2.16 -5.62 2.62
N SER A 187 -1.82 -6.91 2.64
CA SER A 187 -1.88 -7.76 1.45
C SER A 187 -3.29 -7.84 0.88
N ILE A 188 -4.31 -8.08 1.72
CA ILE A 188 -5.71 -8.12 1.30
C ILE A 188 -6.12 -6.78 0.69
N CYS A 189 -5.88 -5.67 1.40
CA CYS A 189 -6.27 -4.34 0.93
C CYS A 189 -5.57 -3.95 -0.37
N TYR A 190 -4.26 -4.18 -0.48
CA TYR A 190 -3.47 -3.77 -1.63
C TYR A 190 -3.82 -4.59 -2.87
N ILE A 191 -3.94 -5.92 -2.74
CA ILE A 191 -4.34 -6.79 -3.86
C ILE A 191 -5.78 -6.45 -4.29
N TYR A 192 -6.68 -6.25 -3.33
CA TYR A 192 -8.06 -5.90 -3.62
C TYR A 192 -8.16 -4.58 -4.41
N TRP A 193 -7.49 -3.52 -3.96
CA TRP A 193 -7.49 -2.24 -4.67
C TRP A 193 -6.77 -2.32 -6.02
N ALA A 194 -5.69 -3.09 -6.14
CA ALA A 194 -5.02 -3.34 -7.42
C ALA A 194 -5.98 -3.98 -8.43
N LEU A 195 -6.74 -5.00 -8.02
CA LEU A 195 -7.76 -5.63 -8.86
C LEU A 195 -8.87 -4.66 -9.26
N CYS A 196 -9.33 -3.80 -8.35
CA CYS A 196 -10.31 -2.77 -8.67
C CYS A 196 -9.82 -1.81 -9.77
N VAL A 197 -8.59 -1.31 -9.63
CA VAL A 197 -7.96 -0.41 -10.62
C VAL A 197 -7.80 -1.12 -11.96
N PHE A 198 -7.36 -2.39 -11.96
CA PHE A 198 -7.25 -3.20 -13.17
C PHE A 198 -8.60 -3.41 -13.86
N HIS A 199 -9.66 -3.72 -13.11
CA HIS A 199 -11.01 -3.83 -13.66
C HIS A 199 -11.52 -2.50 -14.22
N TYR A 200 -11.15 -1.37 -13.62
CA TYR A 200 -11.52 -0.04 -14.10
C TYR A 200 -10.85 0.29 -15.42
N TYR A 201 -9.56 0.01 -15.51
CA TYR A 201 -8.80 0.12 -16.74
C TYR A 201 -9.43 -0.72 -17.87
N ARG A 202 -9.71 -2.00 -17.62
CA ARG A 202 -10.36 -2.88 -18.61
C ARG A 202 -11.73 -2.36 -19.06
N LYS A 203 -12.53 -1.83 -18.13
CA LYS A 203 -13.83 -1.23 -18.45
C LYS A 203 -13.66 -0.05 -19.41
N ILE A 204 -12.72 0.86 -19.16
CA ILE A 204 -12.46 2.00 -20.06
C ILE A 204 -12.01 1.52 -21.44
N TYR A 205 -11.14 0.52 -21.50
CA TYR A 205 -10.66 -0.04 -22.75
C TYR A 205 -11.78 -0.64 -23.61
N GLU A 206 -12.70 -1.38 -22.99
CA GLU A 206 -13.88 -1.96 -23.66
C GLU A 206 -14.85 -0.87 -24.18
N LEU A 207 -14.98 0.25 -23.47
CA LEU A 207 -15.86 1.37 -23.84
C LEU A 207 -15.26 2.29 -24.92
N PHE A 208 -13.93 2.47 -24.95
CA PHE A 208 -13.25 3.39 -25.85
C PHE A 208 -12.06 2.72 -26.58
N PRO A 209 -12.32 1.73 -27.46
CA PRO A 209 -11.26 1.00 -28.17
C PRO A 209 -10.45 1.88 -29.13
N GLN A 210 -10.94 3.08 -29.47
CA GLN A 210 -10.30 3.99 -30.44
C GLN A 210 -9.35 5.02 -29.80
N MET A 211 -9.30 5.12 -28.45
CA MET A 211 -8.44 6.10 -27.75
C MET A 211 -7.01 5.61 -27.48
N VAL A 212 -6.70 4.36 -27.83
CA VAL A 212 -5.37 3.76 -27.63
C VAL A 212 -4.82 3.31 -28.99
N PRO A 213 -3.83 3.99 -29.58
CA PRO A 213 -3.14 3.48 -30.74
C PRO A 213 -2.27 2.30 -30.28
N ASN A 214 -2.75 1.08 -30.47
CA ASN A 214 -2.08 -0.17 -30.14
C ASN A 214 -0.71 -0.30 -30.83
N PRO A 215 0.40 -0.53 -30.10
CA PRO A 215 1.58 -1.13 -30.70
C PRO A 215 1.85 -2.57 -30.20
N PHE A 216 1.19 -3.03 -29.12
CA PHE A 216 1.68 -4.21 -28.38
C PHE A 216 0.81 -5.47 -28.41
N MET A 217 -0.38 -5.43 -29.03
CA MET A 217 -1.31 -6.56 -28.99
C MET A 217 -1.89 -6.88 -30.37
N ASN A 218 -1.00 -7.23 -31.31
CA ASN A 218 -1.35 -7.73 -32.64
C ASN A 218 -1.15 -9.25 -32.78
N TYR A 219 -1.14 -9.98 -31.66
CA TYR A 219 -1.03 -11.45 -31.62
C TYR A 219 -2.21 -12.09 -30.87
N ALA A 220 -3.44 -11.82 -31.30
CA ALA A 220 -4.57 -12.75 -31.14
C ALA A 220 -5.74 -12.34 -32.05
N PRO A 221 -6.23 -13.24 -32.92
CA PRO A 221 -7.31 -12.93 -33.84
C PRO A 221 -8.65 -12.98 -33.10
N THR A 222 -9.20 -11.82 -32.73
CA THR A 222 -10.58 -11.76 -32.26
C THR A 222 -11.51 -11.64 -33.46
N ARG A 223 -11.99 -12.82 -33.88
CA ARG A 223 -13.26 -13.11 -34.55
C ARG A 223 -13.95 -11.95 -35.28
N ILE A 224 -13.95 -12.09 -36.60
CA ILE A 224 -14.99 -11.69 -37.55
C ILE A 224 -16.36 -11.57 -36.86
N LEU A 225 -16.83 -10.34 -36.64
CA LEU A 225 -18.25 -10.03 -36.58
C LEU A 225 -18.52 -8.99 -37.68
N PRO A 226 -19.27 -9.33 -38.74
CA PRO A 226 -19.55 -8.36 -39.80
C PRO A 226 -20.51 -7.29 -39.30
N THR A 227 -20.10 -6.04 -39.43
CA THR A 227 -20.84 -4.79 -39.17
C THR A 227 -21.99 -4.53 -40.15
N HIS A 228 -22.65 -5.57 -40.67
CA HIS A 228 -23.67 -5.43 -41.71
C HIS A 228 -25.13 -5.55 -41.25
N PHE A 229 -25.40 -5.65 -39.94
CA PHE A 229 -26.78 -5.93 -39.47
C PHE A 229 -27.68 -4.71 -39.19
N TYR A 230 -27.25 -3.48 -39.47
CA TYR A 230 -28.07 -2.27 -39.23
C TYR A 230 -28.31 -1.38 -40.47
N SER A 231 -28.10 -1.84 -41.71
CA SER A 231 -28.34 -0.98 -42.90
C SER A 231 -29.71 -1.12 -43.56
N ASN A 232 -30.64 -1.94 -43.07
CA ASN A 232 -31.90 -2.18 -43.75
C ASN A 232 -33.12 -1.85 -42.88
N HIS A 233 -33.30 -0.58 -42.53
CA HIS A 233 -34.64 -0.07 -42.25
C HIS A 233 -35.17 0.67 -43.49
N PRO A 234 -36.29 0.23 -44.09
CA PRO A 234 -36.93 1.00 -45.15
C PRO A 234 -37.50 2.31 -44.58
N PRO A 235 -37.56 3.39 -45.37
CA PRO A 235 -38.14 4.65 -44.93
C PRO A 235 -39.63 4.46 -44.59
N SER A 236 -40.08 5.02 -43.46
CA SER A 236 -41.48 5.02 -43.08
C SER A 236 -42.28 5.78 -44.14
N LYS A 237 -43.28 5.13 -44.72
CA LYS A 237 -44.28 5.80 -45.56
C LYS A 237 -45.36 6.42 -44.67
N ASN A 238 -45.65 7.68 -45.01
CA ASN A 238 -46.74 8.58 -44.59
C ASN A 238 -46.60 9.26 -43.24
#